data_AF-A0A8X6X2V3-F1
#
_entry.id   AF-A0A8X6X2V3-F1
#
_cell.length_a   1.000
_cell.length_b   1.000
_cell.length_c   1.000
_cell.angle_alpha   90.00
_cell.angle_beta   90.00
_cell.angle_gamma   90.00
#
_symmetry.space_group_name_H-M   'P 1'
#
loop_
_entity.id
_entity.type
_entity.pdbx_description
1 polymer ?
#
loop_
_entity_poly.entity_id
_entity_poly.type
_entity_poly.pdbx_seq_one_letter_code
_entity_poly.pdbx_strand_id
1 'polypeptide(L)'
;MKKLNISKPLFCCFKHQLDCLRLYSKSTKVCQQFYQYFSDGMSPIEAIRFHENKFLLEDNFMGLANASINPTHNQIYYLYKCWRDANLGSSINPFDKLKEKVPFYESIGTTVKVHEDHLWAVLLVTPLEIIIYLHLKK
;
A
#
# COMPACT_ATOMS: atom_id res chain seq x y z
N MET A 1 -30.60 13.23 23.65
CA MET A 1 -29.20 12.87 23.97
C MET A 1 -28.84 11.62 23.18
N LYS A 2 -28.03 11.74 22.13
CA LYS A 2 -27.61 10.60 21.29
C LYS A 2 -26.37 9.96 21.94
N LYS A 3 -26.47 8.69 22.34
CA LYS A 3 -25.33 7.89 22.79
C LYS A 3 -24.46 7.57 21.56
N LEU A 4 -23.21 8.04 21.59
CA LEU A 4 -22.16 7.64 20.64
C LEU A 4 -21.85 6.16 20.89
N ASN A 5 -22.16 5.33 19.89
CA ASN A 5 -21.87 3.91 19.89
C ASN A 5 -20.44 3.73 19.35
N ILE A 6 -19.46 3.67 20.26
CA ILE A 6 -18.07 3.37 19.92
C ILE A 6 -17.99 1.86 19.70
N SER A 7 -18.12 1.41 18.44
CA SER A 7 -17.84 0.02 18.10
C SER A 7 -16.34 -0.24 18.15
N LYS A 8 -15.98 -1.02 19.16
CA LYS A 8 -14.74 -1.77 19.46
C LYS A 8 -13.71 -1.95 18.31
N PRO A 9 -12.41 -1.94 18.64
CA PRO A 9 -11.30 -1.97 17.67
C PRO A 9 -11.22 -3.34 16.99
N LEU A 10 -11.15 -3.36 15.65
CA LEU A 10 -11.11 -4.59 14.87
C LEU A 10 -9.84 -5.38 15.15
N PHE A 11 -10.07 -6.59 15.67
CA PHE A 11 -9.17 -7.69 16.00
C PHE A 11 -8.25 -8.20 14.87
N CYS A 12 -8.12 -7.51 13.73
CA CYS A 12 -7.30 -7.97 12.60
C CYS A 12 -5.80 -7.66 12.76
N CYS A 13 -5.43 -6.69 13.60
CA CYS A 13 -4.02 -6.33 13.84
C CYS A 13 -3.21 -7.44 14.53
N PHE A 14 -3.81 -8.27 15.39
CA PHE A 14 -3.01 -9.15 16.25
C PHE A 14 -2.30 -10.28 15.47
N LYS A 15 -2.95 -10.84 14.45
CA LYS A 15 -2.41 -11.98 13.69
C LYS A 15 -1.29 -11.57 12.72
N HIS A 16 -1.42 -10.40 12.09
CA HIS A 16 -0.38 -9.85 11.20
C HIS A 16 0.81 -9.27 11.97
N GLN A 17 0.54 -8.70 13.15
CA GLN A 17 1.59 -8.28 14.08
C GLN A 17 2.41 -9.48 14.56
N LEU A 18 1.77 -10.64 14.80
CA LEU A 18 2.44 -11.90 15.17
C LEU A 18 3.35 -12.48 14.06
N ASP A 19 2.97 -12.37 12.79
CA ASP A 19 3.81 -12.85 11.68
C ASP A 19 4.98 -11.90 11.39
N CYS A 20 4.77 -10.59 11.54
CA CYS A 20 5.87 -9.63 11.58
C CYS A 20 6.79 -9.89 12.78
N LEU A 21 6.24 -10.18 13.96
CA LEU A 21 7.00 -10.52 15.18
C LEU A 21 7.77 -11.84 15.07
N ARG A 22 7.28 -12.82 14.28
CA ARG A 22 8.01 -14.08 14.01
C ARG A 22 9.23 -13.87 13.14
N LEU A 23 9.17 -12.96 12.16
CA LEU A 23 10.34 -12.56 11.35
C LEU A 23 11.25 -11.56 12.08
N TYR A 24 10.69 -10.78 13.00
CA TYR A 24 11.34 -9.68 13.73
C TYR A 24 11.27 -9.92 15.24
N SER A 25 12.06 -10.86 15.77
CA SER A 25 12.16 -11.05 17.21
C SER A 25 12.88 -9.90 17.95
N LYS A 26 13.41 -8.88 17.23
CA LYS A 26 14.36 -7.91 17.84
C LYS A 26 14.16 -6.40 17.61
N SER A 27 13.18 -5.92 16.84
CA SER A 27 12.93 -4.46 16.82
C SER A 27 11.52 -4.08 16.37
N THR A 28 10.59 -4.09 17.31
CA THR A 28 9.26 -3.49 17.13
C THR A 28 9.34 -2.01 16.75
N LYS A 29 10.37 -1.30 17.21
CA LYS A 29 10.58 0.13 16.98
C LYS A 29 10.88 0.46 15.51
N VAL A 30 11.72 -0.34 14.85
CA VAL A 30 12.07 -0.11 13.43
C VAL A 30 10.86 -0.40 12.53
N CYS A 31 10.12 -1.48 12.79
CA CYS A 31 8.88 -1.75 12.07
C CYS A 31 7.85 -0.62 12.23
N GLN A 32 7.70 -0.08 13.45
CA GLN A 32 6.83 1.07 13.70
C GLN A 32 7.27 2.32 12.92
N GLN A 33 8.58 2.58 12.83
CA GLN A 33 9.09 3.69 12.03
C GLN A 33 8.73 3.55 10.55
N PHE A 34 8.87 2.34 9.97
CA PHE A 34 8.47 2.10 8.59
C PHE A 34 6.97 2.24 8.37
N TYR A 35 6.14 1.77 9.30
CA TYR A 35 4.70 2.04 9.23
C TYR A 35 4.36 3.52 9.25
N GLN A 36 5.11 4.34 10.02
CA GLN A 36 4.95 5.78 9.98
C GLN A 36 5.31 6.35 8.60
N TYR A 37 6.45 5.95 8.02
CA TYR A 37 6.84 6.40 6.67
C TYR A 37 5.77 6.10 5.62
N PHE A 38 5.16 4.92 5.68
CA PHE A 38 4.07 4.56 4.76
C PHE A 38 2.81 5.38 5.01
N SER A 39 2.51 5.68 6.27
CA SER A 39 1.37 6.51 6.66
C SER A 39 1.57 7.97 6.25
N ASP A 40 2.83 8.42 6.18
CA ASP A 40 3.23 9.72 5.62
C ASP A 40 3.22 9.72 4.08
N GLY A 41 2.82 8.62 3.44
CA GLY A 41 2.66 8.50 1.99
C GLY A 41 3.90 8.03 1.24
N MET A 42 4.98 7.64 1.92
CA MET A 42 6.19 7.15 1.26
C MET A 42 5.97 5.76 0.65
N SER A 43 6.44 5.58 -0.58
CA SER A 43 6.61 4.24 -1.17
C SER A 43 7.74 3.47 -0.47
N PRO A 44 7.81 2.12 -0.63
CA PRO A 44 8.89 1.33 -0.05
C PRO A 44 10.29 1.83 -0.39
N ILE A 45 10.52 2.23 -1.65
CA ILE A 45 11.82 2.74 -2.11
C ILE A 45 12.17 4.07 -1.46
N GLU A 46 11.20 4.98 -1.33
CA GLU A 46 11.42 6.27 -0.67
C GLU A 46 11.69 6.07 0.82
N ALA A 47 10.93 5.19 1.48
CA ALA A 47 11.13 4.84 2.88
C ALA A 47 12.52 4.21 3.12
N ILE A 48 12.97 3.30 2.26
CA ILE A 48 14.33 2.72 2.31
C ILE A 48 15.37 3.82 2.25
N ARG A 49 15.35 4.64 1.19
CA ARG A 49 16.34 5.69 0.97
C ARG A 49 16.34 6.71 2.10
N PHE A 50 15.16 7.11 2.56
CA PHE A 50 15.01 8.03 3.68
C PHE A 50 15.60 7.45 4.97
N HIS A 51 15.41 6.15 5.21
CA HIS A 51 15.95 5.48 6.38
C HIS A 51 17.48 5.32 6.31
N GLU A 52 18.02 4.89 5.17
CA GLU A 52 19.46 4.76 4.91
C GLU A 52 20.18 6.11 5.04
N ASN A 53 19.59 7.18 4.53
CA ASN A 53 20.14 8.53 4.63
C ASN A 53 20.36 8.98 6.08
N LYS A 54 19.56 8.50 7.05
CA LYS A 54 19.78 8.82 8.47
C LYS A 54 21.11 8.24 8.97
N PHE A 55 21.43 7.01 8.58
CA PHE A 55 22.70 6.39 8.93
C PHE A 55 23.89 7.08 8.25
N LEU A 56 23.71 7.51 6.99
CA LEU A 56 24.75 8.26 6.27
C LEU A 56 25.03 9.62 6.91
N LEU A 57 24.00 10.34 7.38
CA LEU A 57 24.16 11.63 8.07
C LEU A 57 24.83 11.49 9.44
N GLU A 58 24.73 10.31 10.06
CA GLU A 58 25.35 9.98 11.36
C GLU A 58 26.72 9.29 11.21
N ASP A 59 27.26 9.17 9.99
CA ASP A 59 28.46 8.39 9.66
C ASP A 59 28.43 6.94 10.20
N ASN A 60 27.23 6.37 10.35
CA ASN A 60 26.99 5.05 10.92
C ASN A 60 26.90 3.97 9.84
N PHE A 61 28.04 3.70 9.19
CA PHE A 61 28.13 2.71 8.12
C PHE A 61 27.81 1.28 8.58
N MET A 62 28.10 0.94 9.84
CA MET A 62 27.77 -0.37 10.41
C MET A 62 26.27 -0.57 10.53
N GLY A 63 25.51 0.51 10.75
CA GLY A 63 24.05 0.46 10.81
C GLY A 63 23.40 0.09 9.48
N LEU A 64 24.00 0.50 8.36
CA LEU A 64 23.51 0.17 7.01
C LEU A 64 23.50 -1.35 6.76
N ALA A 65 24.50 -2.08 7.28
CA ALA A 65 24.60 -3.54 7.12
C ALA A 65 23.86 -4.33 8.21
N ASN A 66 23.36 -3.66 9.26
CA ASN A 66 22.71 -4.34 10.38
C ASN A 66 21.21 -4.49 10.14
N ALA A 67 20.80 -5.66 9.66
CA ALA A 67 19.40 -6.01 9.39
C ALA A 67 18.44 -5.81 10.58
N SER A 68 18.95 -5.74 11.82
CA SER A 68 18.11 -5.49 13.00
C SER A 68 17.64 -4.03 13.09
N ILE A 69 18.44 -3.09 12.58
CA ILE A 69 18.16 -1.65 12.62
C ILE A 69 17.94 -1.04 11.24
N ASN A 70 18.52 -1.61 10.18
CA ASN A 70 18.24 -1.29 8.77
C ASN A 70 17.70 -2.56 8.08
N PRO A 71 16.37 -2.75 8.05
CA PRO A 71 15.78 -3.95 7.46
C PRO A 71 16.17 -4.10 5.98
N THR A 72 16.26 -5.33 5.51
CA THR A 72 16.48 -5.60 4.08
C THR A 72 15.29 -5.12 3.24
N HIS A 73 15.55 -4.85 1.96
CA HIS A 73 14.50 -4.43 1.02
C HIS A 73 13.30 -5.39 1.04
N ASN A 74 13.54 -6.69 0.97
CA ASN A 74 12.47 -7.71 0.98
C ASN A 74 11.60 -7.63 2.24
N GLN A 75 12.20 -7.37 3.40
CA GLN A 75 11.46 -7.18 4.64
C GLN A 75 10.61 -5.91 4.59
N ILE A 76 11.11 -4.81 4.01
CA ILE A 76 10.38 -3.55 3.88
C ILE A 76 9.21 -3.69 2.91
N TYR A 77 9.39 -4.39 1.79
CA TYR A 77 8.30 -4.70 0.87
C TYR A 77 7.22 -5.58 1.51
N TYR A 78 7.63 -6.55 2.33
CA TYR A 78 6.69 -7.35 3.11
C TYR A 78 5.91 -6.49 4.12
N LEU A 79 6.60 -5.64 4.89
CA LEU A 79 5.97 -4.69 5.81
C LEU A 79 4.97 -3.78 5.10
N TYR A 80 5.35 -3.23 3.95
CA TYR A 80 4.46 -2.38 3.17
C TYR A 80 3.23 -3.13 2.66
N LYS A 81 3.38 -4.39 2.23
CA LYS A 81 2.24 -5.23 1.88
C LYS A 81 1.30 -5.42 3.07
N CYS A 82 1.83 -5.80 4.23
CA CYS A 82 1.03 -5.96 5.45
C CYS A 82 0.33 -4.66 5.86
N TRP A 83 1.03 -3.53 5.81
CA TRP A 83 0.47 -2.21 6.09
C TRP A 83 -0.64 -1.84 5.10
N ARG A 84 -0.41 -2.05 3.80
CA ARG A 84 -1.40 -1.78 2.76
C ARG A 84 -2.65 -2.63 2.98
N ASP A 85 -2.48 -3.94 3.15
CA ASP A 85 -3.59 -4.88 3.34
C ASP A 85 -4.45 -4.49 4.56
N ALA A 86 -3.82 -3.97 5.63
CA ALA A 86 -4.51 -3.54 6.84
C ALA A 86 -5.19 -2.16 6.73
N ASN A 87 -4.63 -1.21 5.97
CA ASN A 87 -5.09 0.19 5.95
C ASN A 87 -5.86 0.57 4.68
N LEU A 88 -5.43 0.05 3.53
CA LEU A 88 -5.99 0.34 2.21
C LEU A 88 -6.81 -0.84 1.66
N GLY A 89 -6.81 -1.97 2.38
CA GLY A 89 -7.36 -3.23 1.92
C GLY A 89 -6.34 -4.01 1.10
N SER A 90 -6.68 -5.26 0.77
CA SER A 90 -5.86 -6.05 -0.15
C SER A 90 -5.66 -5.28 -1.46
N SER A 91 -4.66 -5.66 -2.27
CA SER A 91 -4.66 -5.24 -3.68
C SER A 91 -5.91 -5.82 -4.35
N ILE A 92 -7.05 -5.13 -4.17
CA ILE A 92 -8.28 -5.40 -4.88
C ILE A 92 -7.88 -5.33 -6.34
N ASN A 93 -8.24 -6.35 -7.09
CA ASN A 93 -8.07 -6.33 -8.53
C ASN A 93 -8.58 -4.96 -9.00
N PRO A 94 -7.75 -4.12 -9.64
CA PRO A 94 -8.16 -2.77 -10.00
C PRO A 94 -9.46 -2.77 -10.82
N PHE A 95 -9.75 -3.87 -11.52
CA PHE A 95 -11.02 -4.11 -12.19
C PHE A 95 -12.22 -4.25 -11.25
N ASP A 96 -12.09 -4.93 -10.12
CA ASP A 96 -13.20 -5.07 -9.15
C ASP A 96 -13.55 -3.70 -8.55
N LYS A 97 -12.51 -2.90 -8.23
CA LYS A 97 -12.71 -1.53 -7.75
C LYS A 97 -13.27 -0.60 -8.84
N LEU A 98 -12.85 -0.80 -10.09
CA LEU A 98 -13.37 -0.06 -11.23
C LEU A 98 -14.85 -0.40 -11.46
N LYS A 99 -15.21 -1.69 -11.47
CA LYS A 99 -16.59 -2.20 -11.59
C LYS A 99 -17.50 -1.63 -10.50
N GLU A 100 -17.03 -1.57 -9.25
CA GLU A 100 -17.76 -0.92 -8.15
C GLU A 100 -18.08 0.56 -8.42
N LYS A 101 -17.17 1.27 -9.11
CA LYS A 101 -17.30 2.71 -9.39
C LYS A 101 -17.99 3.05 -10.70
N VAL A 102 -18.25 2.06 -11.58
CA VAL A 102 -18.94 2.29 -12.87
C VAL A 102 -20.25 3.08 -12.70
N PRO A 103 -21.15 2.73 -11.76
CA PRO A 103 -22.43 3.46 -11.63
C PRO A 103 -22.24 4.94 -11.28
N PHE A 104 -21.21 5.26 -10.50
CA PHE A 104 -20.87 6.65 -10.19
C PHE A 104 -20.37 7.39 -11.43
N TYR A 105 -19.48 6.79 -12.22
CA TYR A 105 -19.00 7.40 -13.46
C TYR A 105 -20.12 7.60 -14.48
N GLU A 106 -21.01 6.62 -14.61
CA GLU A 106 -22.20 6.74 -15.47
C GLU A 106 -23.13 7.89 -15.01
N SER A 107 -23.30 8.08 -13.70
CA SER A 107 -24.12 9.18 -13.16
C SER A 107 -23.61 10.58 -13.50
N ILE A 108 -22.31 10.71 -13.78
CA ILE A 108 -21.68 11.98 -14.21
C ILE A 108 -21.47 12.03 -15.73
N GLY A 109 -22.13 11.15 -16.49
CA GLY A 109 -22.07 11.11 -17.95
C GLY A 109 -20.78 10.49 -18.52
N THR A 110 -20.02 9.75 -17.71
CA THR A 110 -18.81 9.05 -18.13
C THR A 110 -19.11 7.58 -18.40
N THR A 111 -18.83 7.09 -19.61
CA THR A 111 -18.94 5.67 -19.95
C THR A 111 -17.61 4.97 -19.73
N VAL A 112 -17.63 3.87 -18.97
CA VAL A 112 -16.45 3.03 -18.74
C VAL A 112 -16.71 1.66 -19.35
N LYS A 113 -15.85 1.22 -20.28
CA LYS A 113 -15.87 -0.14 -20.83
C LYS A 113 -14.55 -0.83 -20.53
N VAL A 114 -14.64 -2.02 -19.96
CA VAL A 114 -13.48 -2.83 -19.60
C VAL A 114 -13.48 -4.08 -20.47
N HIS A 115 -12.34 -4.38 -21.10
CA HIS A 115 -12.09 -5.65 -21.77
C HIS A 115 -11.03 -6.41 -20.96
N GLU A 116 -11.41 -7.58 -20.44
CA GLU A 116 -10.59 -8.43 -19.58
C GLU A 116 -10.37 -9.78 -20.29
N ASP A 117 -9.33 -9.86 -21.12
CA ASP A 117 -8.87 -11.12 -21.71
C ASP A 117 -7.33 -11.24 -21.50
N HIS A 118 -6.62 -12.01 -22.32
CA HIS A 118 -5.15 -12.12 -22.36
C HIS A 118 -4.43 -10.76 -22.46
N LEU A 119 -5.11 -9.75 -23.02
CA LEU A 119 -4.76 -8.33 -22.95
C LEU A 119 -5.91 -7.57 -22.30
N TRP A 120 -5.61 -6.59 -21.45
CA TRP A 120 -6.64 -5.77 -20.83
C TRP A 120 -6.63 -4.34 -21.37
N ALA A 121 -7.84 -3.81 -21.57
CA ALA A 121 -8.06 -2.45 -22.02
C ALA A 121 -9.20 -1.80 -21.23
N VAL A 122 -9.04 -0.53 -20.90
CA VAL A 122 -10.09 0.30 -20.31
C VAL A 122 -10.35 1.48 -21.22
N LEU A 123 -11.55 1.56 -21.75
CA LEU A 123 -12.05 2.71 -22.50
C LEU A 123 -12.86 3.60 -21.56
N LEU A 124 -12.45 4.86 -21.44
CA LEU A 124 -13.13 5.86 -20.64
C LEU A 124 -13.56 7.01 -21.54
N VAL A 125 -14.88 7.16 -21.71
CA VAL A 125 -15.49 8.22 -22.53
C VAL A 125 -16.13 9.21 -21.59
N THR A 126 -15.56 10.42 -21.53
CA THR A 126 -16.18 11.55 -20.82
C THR A 126 -16.86 12.49 -21.83
N PRO A 127 -17.74 13.40 -21.38
CA PRO A 127 -18.34 14.40 -22.26
C PRO A 127 -17.32 15.36 -22.93
N LEU A 128 -16.10 15.45 -22.39
CA LEU A 128 -15.08 16.38 -22.86
C LEU A 128 -14.00 15.68 -23.70
N GLU A 129 -13.60 14.46 -23.33
CA GLU A 129 -12.53 13.70 -23.98
C GLU A 129 -12.73 12.18 -23.92
N ILE A 130 -12.14 11.47 -24.89
CA ILE A 130 -12.03 10.01 -24.91
C ILE A 130 -10.60 9.64 -24.50
N ILE A 131 -10.45 8.86 -23.42
CA ILE A 131 -9.16 8.36 -22.96
C ILE A 131 -9.16 6.83 -23.07
N ILE A 132 -8.15 6.28 -23.75
CA ILE A 132 -7.96 4.84 -23.91
C ILE A 132 -6.73 4.42 -23.13
N TYR A 133 -6.91 3.57 -22.13
CA TYR A 133 -5.81 2.92 -21.41
C TYR A 133 -5.60 1.51 -21.97
N LEU A 134 -4.42 1.30 -22.56
CA LEU A 134 -3.97 0.00 -23.05
C LEU A 134 -2.77 -0.46 -22.24
N HIS A 135 -2.83 -1.68 -21.70
CA HIS A 135 -1.67 -2.31 -21.10
C HIS A 135 -1.32 -3.58 -21.88
N LEU A 136 -0.24 -3.48 -22.64
CA LEU A 136 0.36 -4.60 -23.35
C LEU A 136 1.39 -5.23 -22.42
N LYS A 137 1.10 -6.40 -21.86
CA LYS A 137 2.16 -7.25 -21.32
C LYS A 137 2.93 -7.83 -22.51
N LYS A 138 4.23 -7.51 -22.59
CA LYS A 138 5.18 -8.23 -23.44
C LYS A 138 5.52 -9.58 -22.81
#